data_AF-A0A2V2MUU0-F1
#
_entry.id   AF-A0A2V2MUU0-F1
#
_cell.length_a   1.000
_cell.length_b   1.000
_cell.length_c   1.000
_cell.angle_alpha   90.00
_cell.angle_beta   90.00
_cell.angle_gamma   90.00
#
_symmetry.space_group_name_H-M   'P 1'
#
loop_
_entity.id
_entity.type
_entity.pdbx_description
1 polymer ?
#
loop_
_entity_poly.entity_id
_entity_poly.type
_entity_poly.pdbx_seq_one_letter_code
_entity_poly.pdbx_strand_id
1 'polypeptide(L)'
;MGIFNRFKVSHQARDCGHISDQSEIESPPGAKIPECQPKKIRIPLNKVTTDVKNRNGLLVFPCPVCDIINTVPVREVHPIMGSQPMCQDCGDIFHIPGGYRTGTEINSLKIYAGLPVAIKKFFIFYRNHPVIHALNEQGLSRIIIQYGIWGFCQKCHHEFSPGVLMNLPQNTSEVVDYRSLSSADEMNEMRSLRQGKCPYCDHRILLVIISEIPHYVVSASENLSHRWEED
;
A
#
# COMPACT_ATOMS: atom_id res chain seq x y z
N MET A 1 -14.76 39.46 17.99
CA MET A 1 -16.06 38.98 17.46
C MET A 1 -15.93 38.90 15.94
N GLY A 2 -16.13 37.81 15.21
CA GLY A 2 -16.57 36.46 15.52
C GLY A 2 -16.94 35.74 14.21
N ILE A 3 -16.67 34.44 14.20
CA ILE A 3 -17.44 33.35 13.54
C ILE A 3 -17.15 32.97 12.06
N PHE A 4 -16.77 31.69 11.98
CA PHE A 4 -16.62 30.71 10.89
C PHE A 4 -17.89 30.35 10.11
N ASN A 5 -17.71 29.82 8.88
CA ASN A 5 -18.35 28.64 8.23
C ASN A 5 -18.55 28.89 6.72
N ARG A 6 -18.51 27.93 5.77
CA ARG A 6 -18.37 26.48 5.76
C ARG A 6 -18.04 26.05 4.31
N PHE A 7 -17.35 24.93 4.16
CA PHE A 7 -17.17 24.18 2.91
C PHE A 7 -18.51 23.86 2.20
N LYS A 8 -18.49 23.94 0.85
CA LYS A 8 -19.26 23.06 -0.05
C LYS A 8 -18.37 22.71 -1.25
N VAL A 9 -17.64 21.60 -1.16
CA VAL A 9 -17.12 20.92 -2.35
C VAL A 9 -18.19 19.90 -2.74
N SER A 10 -18.85 20.13 -3.86
CA SER A 10 -19.85 19.25 -4.43
C SER A 10 -19.19 17.96 -4.91
N HIS A 11 -19.44 16.86 -4.21
CA HIS A 11 -19.40 15.54 -4.84
C HIS A 11 -20.60 15.44 -5.77
N GLN A 12 -20.38 15.61 -7.08
CA GLN A 12 -21.25 15.04 -8.11
C GLN A 12 -20.51 13.85 -8.71
N ALA A 13 -20.59 12.70 -8.04
CA ALA A 13 -20.68 11.45 -8.78
C ALA A 13 -22.05 11.49 -9.46
N ARG A 14 -22.08 11.38 -10.80
CA ARG A 14 -23.35 11.34 -11.52
C ARG A 14 -24.04 10.03 -11.18
N ASP A 15 -25.18 10.14 -10.51
CA ASP A 15 -26.17 9.07 -10.36
C ASP A 15 -26.61 8.61 -11.75
N CYS A 16 -26.36 7.34 -12.06
CA CYS A 16 -27.12 6.64 -13.09
C CYS A 16 -28.54 6.48 -12.53
N GLY A 17 -29.52 7.06 -13.22
CA GLY A 17 -30.87 7.28 -12.74
C GLY A 17 -31.54 6.06 -12.11
N HIS A 18 -32.24 6.33 -11.00
CA HIS A 18 -33.36 5.54 -10.53
C HIS A 18 -34.33 5.28 -11.70
N ILE A 19 -34.46 4.02 -12.11
CA ILE A 19 -35.68 3.55 -12.74
C ILE A 19 -36.60 3.17 -11.59
N SER A 20 -37.44 4.12 -11.20
CA SER A 20 -38.72 3.80 -10.56
C SER A 20 -39.65 3.28 -11.64
N ASP A 21 -39.83 1.96 -11.70
CA ASP A 21 -40.89 1.35 -12.49
C ASP A 21 -42.24 1.65 -11.82
N GLN A 22 -42.96 2.62 -12.39
CA GLN A 22 -44.35 2.47 -12.82
C GLN A 22 -44.61 3.50 -13.91
N SER A 23 -44.37 3.13 -15.16
CA SER A 23 -45.21 3.48 -16.32
C SER A 23 -44.61 2.86 -17.58
N GLU A 24 -45.41 2.03 -18.25
CA GLU A 24 -45.13 1.51 -19.57
C GLU A 24 -44.93 2.68 -20.55
N ILE A 25 -43.69 2.86 -21.02
CA ILE A 25 -43.43 3.62 -22.24
C ILE A 25 -42.54 2.75 -23.10
N GLU A 26 -43.14 2.23 -24.17
CA GLU A 26 -42.49 1.48 -25.23
C GLU A 26 -41.26 2.25 -25.73
N SER A 27 -40.08 1.65 -25.55
CA SER A 27 -38.84 2.16 -26.13
C SER A 27 -38.75 1.69 -27.59
N PRO A 28 -38.43 2.55 -28.57
CA PRO A 28 -38.30 2.14 -29.96
C PRO A 28 -37.12 1.16 -30.14
N PRO A 29 -37.21 0.17 -31.05
CA PRO A 29 -36.17 -0.83 -31.23
C PRO A 29 -34.95 -0.17 -31.90
N GLY A 30 -33.88 0.03 -31.13
CA GLY A 30 -32.60 0.50 -31.67
C GLY A 30 -31.76 1.41 -30.78
N ALA A 31 -32.23 1.79 -29.59
CA ALA A 31 -31.42 2.58 -28.66
C ALA A 31 -30.32 1.69 -28.02
N LYS A 32 -29.11 1.73 -28.59
CA LYS A 32 -27.91 1.19 -27.93
C LYS A 32 -27.70 1.95 -26.62
N ILE A 33 -27.95 1.27 -25.50
CA ILE A 33 -27.54 1.74 -24.17
C ILE A 33 -26.04 2.04 -24.28
N PRO A 34 -25.57 3.26 -23.99
CA PRO A 34 -24.14 3.52 -24.00
C PRO A 34 -23.52 2.66 -22.91
N GLU A 35 -22.70 1.68 -23.29
CA GLU A 35 -21.83 0.97 -22.37
C GLU A 35 -21.01 2.01 -21.63
N CYS A 36 -21.36 2.24 -20.37
CA CYS A 36 -20.62 3.09 -19.47
C CYS A 36 -19.31 2.37 -19.16
N GLN A 37 -18.33 2.48 -20.06
CA GLN A 37 -17.00 1.93 -19.80
C GLN A 37 -16.46 2.58 -18.53
N PRO A 38 -16.18 1.79 -17.47
CA PRO A 38 -15.64 2.35 -16.25
C PRO A 38 -14.34 3.07 -16.59
N LYS A 39 -14.23 4.35 -16.22
CA LYS A 39 -12.97 5.10 -16.37
C LYS A 39 -11.89 4.32 -15.62
N LYS A 40 -10.92 3.75 -16.36
CA LYS A 40 -9.75 3.11 -15.75
C LYS A 40 -9.04 4.13 -14.87
N ILE A 41 -9.14 3.94 -13.56
CA ILE A 41 -8.39 4.73 -12.58
C ILE A 41 -6.91 4.44 -12.83
N ARG A 42 -6.13 5.44 -13.25
CA ARG A 42 -4.68 5.31 -13.36
C ARG A 42 -4.10 5.38 -11.95
N ILE A 43 -3.54 4.27 -11.48
CA ILE A 43 -2.90 4.18 -10.18
C ILE A 43 -1.38 4.25 -10.40
N PRO A 44 -0.68 5.20 -9.76
CA PRO A 44 0.77 5.29 -9.89
C PRO A 44 1.43 4.10 -9.21
N LEU A 45 2.52 3.62 -9.81
CA LEU A 45 3.36 2.55 -9.27
C LEU A 45 4.53 3.16 -8.48
N ASN A 46 5.10 2.39 -7.56
CA ASN A 46 6.35 2.75 -6.89
C ASN A 46 7.45 2.99 -7.94
N LYS A 47 8.22 4.06 -7.77
CA LYS A 47 9.47 4.21 -8.52
C LYS A 47 10.45 3.14 -8.05
N VAL A 48 11.32 2.69 -8.93
CA VAL A 48 12.26 1.60 -8.62
C VAL A 48 13.66 1.89 -9.12
N THR A 49 14.65 1.30 -8.46
CA THR A 49 16.02 1.17 -8.98
C THR A 49 16.47 -0.28 -8.94
N THR A 50 17.26 -0.68 -9.92
CA THR A 50 17.95 -1.97 -9.98
C THR A 50 19.46 -1.81 -9.93
N ASP A 51 19.96 -0.57 -9.97
CA ASP A 51 21.39 -0.26 -10.02
C ASP A 51 22.01 -0.31 -8.62
N VAL A 52 22.12 -1.52 -8.08
CA VAL A 52 22.64 -1.78 -6.74
C VAL A 52 24.02 -2.43 -6.84
N LYS A 53 25.00 -1.86 -6.14
CA LYS A 53 26.37 -2.38 -6.07
C LYS A 53 26.70 -2.76 -4.63
N ASN A 54 27.31 -3.92 -4.44
CA ASN A 54 27.90 -4.29 -3.16
C ASN A 54 29.38 -3.85 -3.15
N ARG A 55 29.75 -2.99 -2.21
CA ARG A 55 31.13 -2.51 -2.00
C ARG A 55 31.47 -2.62 -0.53
N ASN A 56 32.44 -3.47 -0.19
CA ASN A 56 32.95 -3.63 1.17
C ASN A 56 31.85 -3.88 2.23
N GLY A 57 30.82 -4.67 1.88
CA GLY A 57 29.71 -4.97 2.80
C GLY A 57 28.66 -3.86 2.92
N LEU A 58 28.70 -2.86 2.04
CA LEU A 58 27.67 -1.84 1.89
C LEU A 58 26.95 -2.01 0.55
N LEU A 59 25.62 -1.94 0.60
CA LEU A 59 24.80 -1.73 -0.59
C LEU A 59 24.87 -0.25 -0.97
N VAL A 60 25.20 0.04 -2.22
CA VAL A 60 25.28 1.39 -2.79
C VAL A 60 24.31 1.46 -3.96
N PHE A 61 23.36 2.40 -3.92
CA PHE A 61 22.30 2.51 -4.92
C PHE A 61 21.81 3.96 -5.07
N PRO A 62 21.36 4.38 -6.27
CA PRO A 62 20.74 5.68 -6.45
C PRO A 62 19.29 5.67 -5.92
N CYS A 63 18.85 6.77 -5.30
CA CYS A 63 17.46 6.97 -4.95
C CYS A 63 16.58 6.91 -6.22
N PRO A 64 15.53 6.06 -6.28
CA PRO A 64 14.63 6.03 -7.44
C PRO A 64 13.87 7.33 -7.72
N VAL A 65 13.88 8.28 -6.77
CA VAL A 65 13.13 9.54 -6.85
C VAL A 65 13.99 10.71 -7.29
N CYS A 66 15.19 10.87 -6.71
CA CYS A 66 16.08 12.01 -6.91
C CYS A 66 17.52 11.65 -7.32
N ASP A 67 17.79 10.37 -7.60
CA ASP A 67 19.07 9.83 -8.09
C ASP A 67 20.29 10.02 -7.16
N ILE A 68 20.11 10.60 -5.97
CA ILE A 68 21.17 10.71 -4.97
C ILE A 68 21.59 9.33 -4.48
N ILE A 69 22.89 9.14 -4.35
CA ILE A 69 23.47 7.86 -3.91
C ILE A 69 23.21 7.67 -2.42
N ASN A 70 22.59 6.54 -2.09
CA ASN A 70 22.34 6.08 -0.74
C ASN A 70 23.17 4.83 -0.45
N THR A 71 23.42 4.59 0.84
CA THR A 71 24.18 3.43 1.30
C THR A 71 23.49 2.76 2.48
N VAL A 72 23.47 1.43 2.49
CA VAL A 72 22.96 0.62 3.62
C VAL A 72 23.92 -0.52 3.92
N PRO A 73 24.31 -0.73 5.19
CA PRO A 73 25.09 -1.90 5.57
C PRO A 73 24.34 -3.20 5.30
N VAL A 74 24.95 -4.14 4.57
CA VAL A 74 24.32 -5.42 4.20
C VAL A 74 23.85 -6.20 5.44
N ARG A 75 24.59 -6.09 6.55
CA ARG A 75 24.27 -6.74 7.83
C ARG A 75 22.95 -6.26 8.47
N GLU A 76 22.51 -5.04 8.14
CA GLU A 76 21.28 -4.43 8.66
C GLU A 76 20.05 -4.81 7.83
N VAL A 77 20.25 -5.46 6.67
CA VAL A 77 19.15 -5.97 5.85
C VAL A 77 18.66 -7.28 6.44
N HIS A 78 17.37 -7.42 6.75
CA HIS A 78 16.80 -8.69 7.18
C HIS A 78 16.72 -9.66 5.98
N PRO A 79 17.12 -10.95 6.11
CA PRO A 79 17.19 -11.87 4.96
C PRO A 79 15.84 -12.13 4.28
N ILE A 80 14.73 -12.01 5.01
CA ILE A 80 13.36 -12.16 4.48
C ILE A 80 12.74 -10.78 4.22
N MET A 81 12.40 -10.05 5.29
CA MET A 81 11.72 -8.75 5.23
C MET A 81 12.49 -7.64 4.49
N GLY A 82 13.81 -7.72 4.40
CA GLY A 82 14.62 -6.65 3.81
C GLY A 82 14.95 -5.52 4.78
N SER A 83 15.02 -4.29 4.27
CA SER A 83 15.29 -3.07 5.04
C SER A 83 14.50 -1.89 4.50
N GLN A 84 14.19 -0.91 5.35
CA GLN A 84 13.42 0.28 5.00
C GLN A 84 14.17 1.60 5.26
N PRO A 85 15.30 1.86 4.57
CA PRO A 85 16.05 3.10 4.76
C PRO A 85 15.31 4.32 4.20
N MET A 86 15.68 5.50 4.70
CA MET A 86 15.17 6.78 4.22
C MET A 86 16.25 7.52 3.42
N CYS A 87 15.84 8.15 2.32
CA CYS A 87 16.69 9.07 1.58
C CYS A 87 17.01 10.30 2.41
N GLN A 88 18.28 10.64 2.53
CA GLN A 88 18.70 11.82 3.29
C GLN A 88 18.35 13.15 2.60
N ASP A 89 18.11 13.13 1.29
CA ASP A 89 17.82 14.35 0.53
C ASP A 89 16.31 14.59 0.34
N CYS A 90 15.62 13.64 -0.31
CA CYS A 90 14.20 13.81 -0.60
C CYS A 90 13.26 13.30 0.52
N GLY A 91 13.82 12.64 1.55
CA GLY A 91 13.04 12.10 2.68
C GLY A 91 12.17 10.89 2.34
N ASP A 92 12.25 10.35 1.12
CA ASP A 92 11.44 9.19 0.75
C ASP A 92 11.98 7.89 1.37
N ILE A 93 11.08 6.96 1.67
CA ILE A 93 11.44 5.66 2.26
C ILE A 93 11.54 4.63 1.14
N PHE A 94 12.56 3.78 1.20
CA PHE A 94 12.78 2.70 0.24
C PHE A 94 12.53 1.35 0.89
N HIS A 95 12.13 0.34 0.12
CA HIS A 95 12.26 -1.06 0.51
C HIS A 95 13.41 -1.69 -0.25
N ILE A 96 14.37 -2.22 0.50
CA ILE A 96 15.47 -3.04 0.00
C ILE A 96 15.13 -4.51 0.28
N PRO A 97 14.93 -5.35 -0.75
CA PRO A 97 14.68 -6.78 -0.57
C PRO A 97 15.77 -7.51 0.21
N GLY A 98 15.37 -8.49 1.01
CA GLY A 98 16.30 -9.34 1.78
C GLY A 98 17.27 -10.15 0.93
N GLY A 99 16.93 -10.39 -0.33
CA GLY A 99 17.75 -11.12 -1.31
C GLY A 99 19.14 -10.53 -1.51
N TYR A 100 19.31 -9.21 -1.32
CA TYR A 100 20.62 -8.57 -1.35
C TYR A 100 21.56 -9.01 -0.22
N ARG A 101 21.02 -9.55 0.88
CA ARG A 101 21.82 -10.17 1.95
C ARG A 101 22.07 -11.65 1.70
N THR A 102 21.09 -12.39 1.21
CA THR A 102 21.18 -13.85 1.04
C THR A 102 21.90 -14.26 -0.25
N GLY A 103 21.98 -13.37 -1.24
CA GLY A 103 22.57 -13.66 -2.55
C GLY A 103 21.61 -14.26 -3.57
N THR A 104 20.35 -14.49 -3.19
CA THR A 104 19.33 -15.10 -4.05
C THR A 104 18.72 -14.06 -4.99
N GLU A 105 18.67 -14.37 -6.29
CA GLU A 105 17.93 -13.60 -7.31
C GLU A 105 18.38 -12.14 -7.49
N ILE A 106 19.62 -11.76 -7.10
CA ILE A 106 20.10 -10.36 -7.07
C ILE A 106 19.78 -9.58 -8.36
N ASN A 107 19.95 -10.19 -9.53
CA ASN A 107 19.81 -9.52 -10.83
C ASN A 107 18.37 -9.06 -11.14
N SER A 108 17.35 -9.63 -10.47
CA SER A 108 15.95 -9.25 -10.66
C SER A 108 15.37 -8.42 -9.51
N LEU A 109 16.14 -8.21 -8.43
CA LEU A 109 15.68 -7.45 -7.28
C LEU A 109 15.62 -5.96 -7.62
N LYS A 110 14.48 -5.35 -7.28
CA LYS A 110 14.23 -3.92 -7.39
C LYS A 110 14.16 -3.34 -5.98
N ILE A 111 14.72 -2.16 -5.79
CA ILE A 111 14.46 -1.33 -4.61
C ILE A 111 13.26 -0.45 -4.91
N TYR A 112 12.23 -0.51 -4.07
CA TYR A 112 10.96 0.20 -4.26
C TYR A 112 10.89 1.46 -3.42
N ALA A 113 10.59 2.60 -4.03
CA ALA A 113 10.43 3.89 -3.35
C ALA A 113 8.98 4.15 -2.90
N GLY A 114 8.81 4.92 -1.83
CA GLY A 114 7.51 5.29 -1.27
C GLY A 114 6.64 6.06 -2.24
N LEU A 115 5.37 5.68 -2.31
CA LEU A 115 4.37 6.39 -3.08
C LEU A 115 3.44 7.17 -2.14
N PRO A 116 3.26 8.49 -2.34
CA PRO A 116 2.36 9.26 -1.51
C PRO A 116 0.89 8.90 -1.79
N VAL A 117 0.18 8.45 -0.77
CA VAL A 117 -1.24 8.08 -0.81
C VAL A 117 -1.96 8.77 0.33
N ALA A 118 -3.05 9.48 0.03
CA ALA A 118 -3.89 10.05 1.09
C ALA A 118 -4.51 8.92 1.93
N ILE A 119 -4.46 9.02 3.27
CA ILE A 119 -4.95 7.96 4.17
C ILE A 119 -6.39 7.53 3.83
N LYS A 120 -7.28 8.50 3.60
CA LYS A 120 -8.70 8.23 3.24
C LYS A 120 -8.90 7.52 1.90
N LYS A 121 -7.88 7.52 1.04
CA LYS A 121 -7.91 6.87 -0.28
C LYS A 121 -7.10 5.57 -0.30
N PHE A 122 -6.47 5.19 0.80
CA PHE A 122 -5.62 4.01 0.88
C PHE A 122 -6.35 2.75 0.44
N PHE A 123 -7.57 2.51 0.92
CA PHE A 123 -8.26 1.27 0.57
C PHE A 123 -8.70 1.20 -0.91
N ILE A 124 -9.09 2.35 -1.50
CA ILE A 124 -9.33 2.42 -2.96
C ILE A 124 -8.04 2.13 -3.72
N PHE A 125 -6.92 2.71 -3.27
CA PHE A 125 -5.60 2.46 -3.84
C PHE A 125 -5.24 0.96 -3.75
N TYR A 126 -5.34 0.35 -2.57
CA TYR A 126 -5.04 -1.06 -2.32
C TYR A 126 -5.82 -1.99 -3.25
N ARG A 127 -7.16 -1.86 -3.30
CA ARG A 127 -8.02 -2.76 -4.09
C ARG A 127 -7.77 -2.71 -5.59
N ASN A 128 -7.30 -1.58 -6.09
CA ASN A 128 -7.15 -1.34 -7.51
C ASN A 128 -5.68 -1.41 -7.96
N HIS A 129 -4.72 -1.57 -7.04
CA HIS A 129 -3.31 -1.61 -7.38
C HIS A 129 -2.98 -2.90 -8.15
N PRO A 130 -2.37 -2.83 -9.35
CA PRO A 130 -2.21 -3.99 -10.22
C PRO A 130 -1.33 -5.08 -9.62
N VAL A 131 -0.28 -4.72 -8.87
CA VAL A 131 0.59 -5.71 -8.19
C VAL A 131 -0.18 -6.48 -7.12
N ILE A 132 -1.03 -5.79 -6.37
CA ILE A 132 -1.86 -6.43 -5.31
C ILE A 132 -2.87 -7.36 -5.96
N HIS A 133 -3.49 -6.93 -7.06
CA HIS A 133 -4.42 -7.77 -7.82
C HIS A 133 -3.76 -9.05 -8.33
N ALA A 134 -2.59 -8.92 -8.97
CA ALA A 134 -1.85 -10.07 -9.52
C ALA A 134 -1.46 -11.07 -8.43
N LEU A 135 -1.01 -10.59 -7.26
CA LEU A 135 -0.64 -11.46 -6.14
C LEU A 135 -1.87 -12.11 -5.49
N ASN A 136 -3.02 -11.42 -5.45
CA ASN A 136 -4.28 -12.02 -5.00
C ASN A 136 -4.77 -13.12 -5.95
N GLU A 137 -4.65 -12.94 -7.27
CA GLU A 137 -4.99 -13.96 -8.27
C GLU A 137 -4.12 -15.21 -8.14
N GLN A 138 -2.90 -15.08 -7.63
CA GLN A 138 -1.99 -16.19 -7.32
C GLN A 138 -2.27 -16.85 -5.97
N GLY A 139 -3.29 -16.40 -5.21
CA GLY A 139 -3.61 -16.93 -3.88
C GLY A 139 -2.68 -16.48 -2.76
N LEU A 140 -1.78 -15.53 -3.02
CA LEU A 140 -0.74 -15.09 -2.07
C LEU A 140 -1.20 -13.95 -1.14
N SER A 141 -2.50 -13.71 -1.04
CA SER A 141 -3.10 -12.56 -0.33
C SER A 141 -2.62 -12.37 1.11
N ARG A 142 -2.40 -13.47 1.86
CA ARG A 142 -1.87 -13.44 3.23
C ARG A 142 -0.40 -13.02 3.31
N ILE A 143 0.41 -13.45 2.35
CA ILE A 143 1.87 -13.21 2.31
C ILE A 143 2.15 -11.75 1.92
N ILE A 144 1.33 -11.16 1.03
CA ILE A 144 1.41 -9.74 0.64
C ILE A 144 1.37 -8.82 1.85
N ILE A 145 0.47 -9.09 2.78
CA ILE A 145 0.25 -8.25 3.96
C ILE A 145 1.50 -8.25 4.83
N GLN A 146 2.16 -9.39 4.97
CA GLN A 146 3.31 -9.52 5.87
C GLN A 146 4.64 -9.09 5.23
N TYR A 147 4.77 -9.23 3.91
CA TYR A 147 6.07 -9.13 3.25
C TYR A 147 6.10 -8.29 1.97
N GLY A 148 4.97 -7.71 1.55
CA GLY A 148 4.86 -7.00 0.28
C GLY A 148 4.30 -5.59 0.38
N ILE A 149 3.79 -5.15 1.53
CA ILE A 149 3.18 -3.83 1.71
C ILE A 149 3.63 -3.22 3.04
N TRP A 150 4.14 -2.00 2.95
CA TRP A 150 4.48 -1.17 4.10
C TRP A 150 3.84 0.21 3.94
N GLY A 151 3.42 0.79 5.06
CA GLY A 151 2.81 2.11 5.08
C GLY A 151 3.43 2.96 6.19
N PHE A 152 3.98 4.10 5.80
CA PHE A 152 4.62 5.03 6.71
C PHE A 152 3.88 6.36 6.70
N CYS A 153 3.87 7.09 7.82
CA CYS A 153 3.48 8.49 7.79
C CYS A 153 4.51 9.30 7.01
N GLN A 154 4.11 10.05 5.98
CA GLN A 154 5.04 10.85 5.17
C GLN A 154 5.80 11.92 5.98
N LYS A 155 5.25 12.37 7.12
CA LYS A 155 5.84 13.46 7.90
C LYS A 155 6.72 12.97 9.05
N CYS A 156 6.23 12.02 9.85
CA CYS A 156 6.94 11.52 11.02
C CYS A 156 7.57 10.14 10.83
N HIS A 157 7.41 9.55 9.64
CA HIS A 157 7.95 8.23 9.27
C HIS A 157 7.55 7.08 10.19
N HIS A 158 6.48 7.26 10.97
CA HIS A 158 5.88 6.20 11.76
C HIS A 158 5.38 5.08 10.83
N GLU A 159 5.90 3.88 11.02
CA GLU A 159 5.45 2.67 10.32
C GLU A 159 4.18 2.15 10.95
N PHE A 160 3.13 2.00 10.14
CA PHE A 160 1.87 1.41 10.58
C PHE A 160 1.92 -0.11 10.42
N SER A 161 1.34 -0.83 11.37
CA SER A 161 1.31 -2.29 11.28
C SER A 161 0.52 -2.74 10.04
N PRO A 162 0.91 -3.85 9.39
CA PRO A 162 0.16 -4.36 8.26
C PRO A 162 -1.29 -4.71 8.60
N GLY A 163 -1.55 -5.21 9.82
CA GLY A 163 -2.90 -5.48 10.32
C GLY A 163 -3.75 -4.20 10.38
N VAL A 164 -3.15 -3.08 10.76
CA VAL A 164 -3.81 -1.77 10.77
C VAL A 164 -4.09 -1.26 9.36
N LEU A 165 -3.14 -1.39 8.44
CA LEU A 165 -3.32 -0.93 7.05
C LEU A 165 -4.42 -1.72 6.32
N MET A 166 -4.52 -3.02 6.59
CA MET A 166 -5.49 -3.91 5.94
C MET A 166 -6.92 -3.74 6.43
N ASN A 167 -7.08 -3.35 7.68
CA ASN A 167 -8.39 -3.17 8.30
C ASN A 167 -8.92 -1.73 8.19
N LEU A 168 -8.27 -0.88 7.37
CA LEU A 168 -8.75 0.48 7.07
C LEU A 168 -10.07 0.41 6.27
N PRO A 169 -11.21 0.80 6.86
CA PRO A 169 -12.51 0.64 6.22
C PRO A 169 -12.70 1.57 4.99
N GLN A 170 -13.55 1.18 4.03
CA GLN A 170 -13.95 2.00 2.87
C GLN A 170 -14.74 3.23 3.28
N ASN A 171 -15.51 3.12 4.36
CA ASN A 171 -16.55 4.04 4.74
C ASN A 171 -16.68 4.13 6.28
N THR A 172 -17.30 5.20 6.76
CA THR A 172 -17.43 5.47 8.20
C THR A 172 -18.34 4.46 8.93
N SER A 173 -19.16 3.72 8.19
CA SER A 173 -20.16 2.77 8.69
C SER A 173 -19.67 1.31 8.81
N GLU A 174 -18.50 0.97 8.26
CA GLU A 174 -17.95 -0.38 8.38
C GLU A 174 -17.51 -0.68 9.82
N VAL A 175 -17.96 -1.85 10.30
CA VAL A 175 -17.60 -2.41 11.61
C VAL A 175 -16.27 -3.13 11.45
N VAL A 176 -15.25 -2.65 12.15
CA VAL A 176 -13.90 -3.23 12.14
C VAL A 176 -13.86 -4.42 13.11
N ASP A 177 -13.27 -5.53 12.69
CA ASP A 177 -12.95 -6.62 13.62
C ASP A 177 -11.66 -6.30 14.38
N TYR A 178 -11.81 -5.56 15.48
CA TYR A 178 -10.71 -5.20 16.39
C TYR A 178 -10.07 -6.44 17.06
N ARG A 179 -10.64 -7.64 16.94
CA ARG A 179 -10.04 -8.87 17.48
C ARG A 179 -8.76 -9.28 16.75
N SER A 180 -8.56 -8.76 15.53
CA SER A 180 -7.34 -8.94 14.76
C SER A 180 -6.21 -7.97 15.13
N LEU A 181 -6.51 -6.94 15.95
CA LEU A 181 -5.52 -5.98 16.46
C LEU A 181 -5.07 -6.42 17.85
N SER A 182 -3.80 -6.74 17.96
CA SER A 182 -3.22 -7.41 19.13
C SER A 182 -2.79 -6.45 20.24
N SER A 183 -2.61 -5.16 19.92
CA SER A 183 -2.07 -4.17 20.85
C SER A 183 -2.94 -2.91 20.98
N ALA A 184 -2.80 -2.24 22.13
CA ALA A 184 -3.43 -0.94 22.37
C ALA A 184 -2.96 0.14 21.38
N ASP A 185 -1.71 0.04 20.93
CA ASP A 185 -1.13 0.92 19.92
C ASP A 185 -1.79 0.73 18.56
N GLU A 186 -1.96 -0.50 18.10
CA GLU A 186 -2.68 -0.80 16.85
C GLU A 186 -4.12 -0.30 16.88
N MET A 187 -4.82 -0.42 18.01
CA MET A 187 -6.16 0.14 18.18
C MET A 187 -6.16 1.67 18.07
N ASN A 188 -5.15 2.35 18.62
CA ASN A 188 -5.00 3.80 18.54
C ASN A 188 -4.68 4.26 17.11
N GLU A 189 -3.78 3.56 16.42
CA GLU A 189 -3.45 3.78 15.02
C GLU A 189 -4.69 3.63 14.14
N MET A 190 -5.42 2.52 14.28
CA MET A 190 -6.65 2.25 13.55
C MET A 190 -7.66 3.38 13.73
N ARG A 191 -7.91 3.81 14.97
CA ARG A 191 -8.84 4.90 15.27
C ARG A 191 -8.45 6.21 14.57
N SER A 192 -7.17 6.56 14.59
CA SER A 192 -6.69 7.81 14.00
C SER A 192 -6.67 7.77 12.48
N LEU A 193 -6.24 6.64 11.89
CA LEU A 193 -6.23 6.44 10.44
C LEU A 193 -7.64 6.49 9.85
N ARG A 194 -8.66 6.00 10.56
CA ARG A 194 -10.08 6.17 10.16
C ARG A 194 -10.50 7.64 10.05
N GLN A 195 -9.93 8.51 10.87
CA GLN A 195 -10.16 9.95 10.77
C GLN A 195 -9.38 10.59 9.61
N GLY A 196 -8.52 9.81 8.94
CA GLY A 196 -7.71 10.22 7.81
C GLY A 196 -6.43 10.92 8.21
N LYS A 197 -5.88 10.60 9.39
CA LYS A 197 -4.70 11.28 9.96
C LYS A 197 -3.79 10.33 10.73
N CYS A 198 -2.51 10.63 10.76
CA CYS A 198 -1.52 9.96 11.60
C CYS A 198 -1.76 10.30 13.08
N PRO A 199 -1.77 9.32 14.01
CA PRO A 199 -1.96 9.57 15.44
C PRO A 199 -0.85 10.41 16.09
N TYR A 200 0.36 10.43 15.53
CA TYR A 200 1.53 11.07 16.14
C TYR A 200 1.80 12.50 15.67
N CYS A 201 1.32 12.88 14.48
CA CYS A 201 1.59 14.19 13.91
C CYS A 201 0.44 14.81 13.09
N ASP A 202 -0.74 14.18 13.11
CA ASP A 202 -1.96 14.57 12.38
C ASP A 202 -1.81 14.71 10.84
N HIS A 203 -0.67 14.29 10.28
CA HIS A 203 -0.43 14.33 8.83
C HIS A 203 -1.36 13.36 8.10
N ARG A 204 -1.73 13.69 6.86
CA ARG A 204 -2.82 13.01 6.13
C ARG A 204 -2.37 12.12 4.97
N ILE A 205 -1.07 12.02 4.75
CA ILE A 205 -0.46 11.29 3.64
C ILE A 205 0.39 10.15 4.19
N LEU A 206 0.20 8.96 3.61
CA LEU A 206 1.05 7.79 3.77
C LEU A 206 2.09 7.78 2.66
N LEU A 207 3.30 7.32 2.96
CA LEU A 207 4.21 6.75 1.99
C LEU A 207 3.97 5.25 1.97
N VAL A 208 3.41 4.74 0.89
CA VAL A 208 3.09 3.32 0.72
C VAL A 208 4.12 2.69 -0.20
N ILE A 209 4.73 1.62 0.27
CA ILE A 209 5.66 0.82 -0.53
C ILE A 209 4.99 -0.51 -0.82
N ILE A 210 4.90 -0.86 -2.10
CA ILE A 210 4.46 -2.18 -2.56
C ILE A 210 5.65 -2.81 -3.28
N SER A 211 6.09 -3.97 -2.81
CA SER A 211 7.14 -4.75 -3.47
C SER A 211 6.58 -6.03 -4.06
N GLU A 212 7.18 -6.48 -5.16
CA GLU A 212 7.09 -7.89 -5.56
C GLU A 212 7.68 -8.76 -4.43
N ILE A 213 7.04 -9.88 -4.13
CA ILE A 213 7.51 -10.82 -3.11
C ILE A 213 8.39 -11.85 -3.82
N PRO A 214 9.70 -11.92 -3.50
CA PRO A 214 10.59 -12.89 -4.14
C PRO A 214 10.16 -14.33 -3.86
N HIS A 215 10.44 -15.25 -4.80
CA HIS A 215 10.03 -16.65 -4.68
C HIS A 215 10.58 -17.31 -3.42
N TYR A 216 11.81 -16.98 -3.03
CA TYR A 216 12.42 -17.53 -1.81
C TYR A 216 11.65 -17.14 -0.53
N VAL A 217 10.97 -15.98 -0.50
CA VAL A 217 10.11 -15.55 0.61
C VAL A 217 8.83 -16.37 0.61
N VAL A 218 8.23 -16.58 -0.57
CA VAL A 218 7.04 -17.42 -0.73
C VAL A 218 7.32 -18.84 -0.23
N SER A 219 8.40 -19.47 -0.71
CA SER A 219 8.77 -20.82 -0.29
C SER A 219 9.11 -20.90 1.21
N ALA A 220 9.77 -19.88 1.78
CA ALA A 220 10.03 -19.84 3.21
C ALA A 220 8.72 -19.74 4.02
N SER A 221 7.76 -18.95 3.55
CA SER A 221 6.44 -18.82 4.18
C SER A 221 5.63 -20.11 4.10
N GLU A 222 5.63 -20.80 2.96
CA GLU A 222 4.92 -22.08 2.76
C GLU A 222 5.49 -23.17 3.68
N ASN A 223 6.82 -23.26 3.79
CA ASN A 223 7.49 -24.18 4.70
C ASN A 223 7.20 -23.87 6.18
N LEU A 224 6.99 -22.60 6.52
CA LEU A 224 6.58 -22.21 7.87
C LEU A 224 5.12 -22.58 8.13
N SER A 225 4.20 -22.43 7.16
CA SER A 225 2.79 -22.82 7.34
C SER A 225 2.60 -24.32 7.56
N HIS A 226 3.39 -25.18 6.90
CA HIS A 226 3.32 -26.63 7.10
C HIS A 226 3.71 -27.08 8.51
N ARG A 227 4.55 -26.32 9.22
CA ARG A 227 4.91 -26.61 10.62
C ARG A 227 3.78 -26.36 11.61
N TRP A 228 2.76 -25.58 11.26
CA TRP A 228 1.60 -25.33 12.12
C TRP A 228 0.44 -26.30 11.87
N GLU A 229 0.52 -27.13 10.82
CA GLU A 229 -0.48 -28.17 10.51
C GLU A 229 -0.10 -29.54 11.09
N GLU A 230 1.11 -29.68 11.66
CA GLU A 230 1.62 -30.92 12.26
C GLU A 230 1.55 -30.97 13.81
N ASP A 231 1.05 -29.90 14.46
CA ASP A 231 0.77 -29.83 15.91
C ASP A 231 -0.75 -29.74 16.18
#